data_AF-A0A950HRV2-F1
#
_entry.id   AF-A0A950HRV2-F1
#
_cell.length_a   1.000
_cell.length_b   1.000
_cell.length_c   1.000
_cell.angle_alpha   90.00
_cell.angle_beta   90.00
_cell.angle_gamma   90.00
#
_symmetry.space_group_name_H-M   'P 1'
#
loop_
_entity.id
_entity.type
_entity.pdbx_description
1 polymer ?
#
loop_
_entity_poly.entity_id
_entity_poly.type
_entity_poly.pdbx_seq_one_letter_code
_entity_poly.pdbx_strand_id
1 'polypeptide(L)' 'NVENIGARRLQTVMERVLDDVSFTAPDRSGEKVTVDAGFVEKNVGDLAKNADLSRFIL' A
#
# COMPACT_ATOMS: atom_id res chain seq x y z
N ASN A 1 13.96 13.81 6.16
CA ASN A 1 13.70 12.91 7.30
C ASN A 1 12.22 12.60 7.34
N VAL A 2 11.89 11.33 7.15
CA VAL A 2 10.52 10.81 7.30
C VAL A 2 10.15 10.90 8.77
N GLU A 3 8.98 11.45 9.09
CA GLU A 3 8.57 11.67 10.48
C GLU A 3 8.07 10.36 11.10
N ASN A 4 8.55 10.03 12.31
CA ASN A 4 8.13 8.83 13.01
C ASN A 4 6.77 9.07 13.68
N ILE A 5 5.71 8.67 12.99
CA ILE A 5 4.32 8.75 13.47
C ILE A 5 3.86 7.45 14.18
N GLY A 6 4.80 6.54 14.47
CA GLY A 6 4.53 5.25 15.08
C GLY A 6 3.59 4.37 14.25
N ALA A 7 2.70 3.65 14.93
CA ALA A 7 1.78 2.70 14.30
C ALA A 7 0.78 3.36 13.32
N ARG A 8 0.58 4.68 13.35
CA ARG A 8 -0.33 5.39 12.42
C ARG A 8 0.07 5.21 10.96
N ARG A 9 1.38 5.07 10.70
CA ARG A 9 1.93 4.79 9.36
C ARG A 9 1.31 3.54 8.73
N LEU A 10 0.93 2.55 9.55
CA LEU A 10 0.34 1.31 9.05
C LEU A 10 -0.99 1.56 8.33
N GLN A 11 -1.78 2.57 8.72
CA GLN A 11 -3.06 2.85 8.05
C GLN A 11 -2.82 3.21 6.59
N THR A 12 -1.95 4.20 6.33
CA THR A 12 -1.71 4.69 4.97
C THR A 12 -0.91 3.69 4.13
N VAL A 13 -0.02 2.90 4.75
CA VAL A 13 0.62 1.77 4.08
C VAL A 13 -0.43 0.75 3.61
N MET A 14 -1.37 0.37 4.47
CA MET A 14 -2.40 -0.62 4.13
C MET A 14 -3.37 -0.12 3.06
N GLU A 15 -3.79 1.15 3.13
CA GLU A 15 -4.59 1.78 2.08
C GLU A 15 -3.89 1.68 0.73
N ARG A 16 -2.59 2.00 0.68
CA ARG A 16 -1.83 1.95 -0.57
C ARG A 16 -1.63 0.54 -1.09
N VAL A 17 -1.38 -0.43 -0.21
CA VAL A 17 -1.24 -1.84 -0.59
C VAL A 17 -2.53 -2.35 -1.24
N LEU A 18 -3.69 -1.91 -0.77
CA LEU A 18 -4.99 -2.45 -1.18
C LEU A 18 -5.75 -1.58 -2.19
N ASP A 19 -5.18 -0.44 -2.61
CA ASP A 19 -5.82 0.56 -3.48
C ASP A 19 -6.44 -0.05 -4.76
N ASP A 20 -5.61 -0.69 -5.58
CA ASP A 20 -6.03 -1.28 -6.86
C ASP A 20 -7.07 -2.41 -6.70
N VAL A 21 -6.88 -3.27 -5.69
CA VAL A 21 -7.81 -4.39 -5.45
C VAL A 21 -9.12 -3.88 -4.88
N SER A 22 -9.12 -2.85 -4.05
CA SER A 22 -10.32 -2.23 -3.52
C SER A 22 -11.14 -1.55 -4.63
N PHE A 23 -10.46 -0.89 -5.58
CA PHE A 23 -11.11 -0.26 -6.73
C PHE A 23 -11.76 -1.29 -7.66
N THR A 24 -11.07 -2.40 -7.93
CA THR A 24 -11.53 -3.44 -8.86
C THR A 24 -12.35 -4.57 -8.21
N ALA A 25 -12.53 -4.55 -6.89
CA ALA A 25 -13.24 -5.59 -6.14
C ALA A 25 -14.66 -5.88 -6.65
N PRO A 26 -15.50 -4.89 -7.03
CA PRO A 26 -16.85 -5.16 -7.52
C PRO A 26 -16.88 -6.05 -8.77
N ASP A 27 -15.86 -5.94 -9.63
CA ASP A 27 -15.74 -6.70 -10.88
C ASP A 27 -15.13 -8.09 -10.67
N ARG A 28 -14.58 -8.36 -9.48
CA ARG A 28 -13.83 -9.59 -9.14
C ARG A 28 -14.60 -10.50 -8.18
N SER A 29 -15.93 -10.44 -8.21
CA SER A 29 -16.77 -11.23 -7.31
C SER A 29 -16.47 -12.74 -7.45
N GLY A 30 -16.22 -13.40 -6.31
CA GLY A 30 -15.91 -14.83 -6.26
C GLY A 30 -14.43 -15.18 -6.46
N GLU A 31 -13.57 -14.19 -6.77
CA GLU A 31 -12.12 -14.41 -6.86
C GLU A 31 -11.45 -14.39 -5.48
N LYS A 32 -10.38 -15.17 -5.33
CA LYS A 32 -9.51 -15.13 -4.15
C LYS A 32 -8.24 -14.36 -4.47
N VAL A 33 -8.06 -13.22 -3.78
CA VAL A 33 -6.82 -12.45 -3.85
C VAL A 33 -5.89 -12.87 -2.70
N THR A 34 -4.65 -13.24 -3.03
CA THR A 34 -3.61 -13.54 -2.04
C THR A 34 -2.68 -12.35 -1.94
N VAL A 35 -2.53 -11.80 -0.73
CA VAL A 35 -1.62 -10.69 -0.43
C VAL A 35 -0.33 -11.29 0.13
N ASP A 36 0.66 -11.49 -0.72
CA ASP A 36 1.99 -11.97 -0.35
C ASP A 36 3.05 -10.86 -0.38
N ALA A 37 4.30 -11.19 -0.08
CA ALA A 37 5.40 -10.23 -0.09
C ALA A 37 5.59 -9.55 -1.46
N GLY A 38 5.45 -10.30 -2.56
CA GLY A 38 5.57 -9.76 -3.91
C GLY A 38 4.45 -8.78 -4.24
N PHE A 39 3.23 -9.06 -3.79
CA PHE A 39 2.11 -8.13 -3.89
C PHE A 39 2.39 -6.84 -3.13
N VAL A 40 2.88 -6.93 -1.89
CA VAL A 40 3.24 -5.74 -1.09
C VAL A 40 4.33 -4.93 -1.80
N GLU A 41 5.44 -5.55 -2.19
CA GLU A 41 6.56 -4.89 -2.87
C GLU A 41 6.12 -4.20 -4.17
N LYS A 42 5.22 -4.81 -4.95
CA LYS A 42 4.67 -4.19 -6.16
C LYS A 42 3.90 -2.90 -5.86
N ASN A 43 3.12 -2.85 -4.78
CA ASN A 43 2.23 -1.73 -4.49
C ASN A 43 2.91 -0.59 -3.70
N VAL A 44 3.91 -0.90 -2.87
CA VAL A 44 4.62 0.11 -2.05
C VAL A 44 6.11 0.28 -2.37
N GLY A 45 6.69 -0.60 -3.19
CA GLY A 45 8.14 -0.63 -3.44
C GLY A 45 8.71 0.62 -4.10
N ASP A 46 7.98 1.23 -5.05
CA ASP A 46 8.45 2.45 -5.71
C ASP A 46 8.20 3.71 -4.88
N LEU A 47 7.20 3.65 -3.97
CA LEU A 47 6.92 4.70 -2.99
C LEU A 47 7.99 4.75 -1.91
N ALA A 48 8.42 3.59 -1.40
CA ALA A 48 9.48 3.46 -0.42
C ALA A 48 10.85 3.94 -0.95
N LYS A 49 11.08 3.85 -2.27
CA LYS A 49 12.31 4.33 -2.91
C LYS A 49 12.34 5.86 -3.09
N ASN A 50 11.20 6.53 -3.01
CA ASN A 50 11.09 7.96 -3.26
C ASN A 50 10.86 8.71 -1.95
N ALA A 51 11.94 9.24 -1.37
CA ALA A 51 11.95 9.84 -0.03
C ALA A 51 10.98 11.01 0.14
N ASP A 52 10.68 11.74 -0.95
CA ASP A 52 9.71 12.82 -0.93
C ASP A 52 8.26 12.30 -0.95
N LEU A 53 7.96 11.27 -1.75
CA LEU A 53 6.62 10.66 -1.74
C LEU A 53 6.32 9.95 -0.41
N SER A 54 7.30 9.22 0.13
CA SER A 54 7.24 8.58 1.45
C SER A 54 7.04 9.57 2.61
N ARG A 55 7.23 10.87 2.40
CA ARG A 55 7.01 11.91 3.41
C ARG A 55 5.61 12.51 3.36
N PHE A 56 4.97 12.53 2.18
CA PHE A 56 3.62 13.06 1.99
C PHE A 56 2.54 11.99 2.07
N ILE A 57 2.87 10.74 1.77
CA ILE A 57 1.92 9.63 1.66
C ILE A 57 2.08 8.63 2.82
N LEU A 58 3.22 8.57 3.51
CA LEU A 58 3.50 7.57 4.55
C LEU A 58 3.98 8.17 5.88
#